data_AF-A0A7H1NQ91-F1
#
_entry.id   AF-A0A7H1NQ91-F1
#
_cell.length_a   1.000
_cell.length_b   1.000
_cell.length_c   1.000
_cell.angle_alpha   90.00
_cell.angle_beta   90.00
_cell.angle_gamma   90.00
#
_symmetry.space_group_name_H-M   'P 1'
#
loop_
_entity.id
_entity.type
_entity.pdbx_description
1 polymer ?
#
loop_
_entity_poly.entity_id
_entity_poly.type
_entity_poly.pdbx_seq_one_letter_code
_entity_poly.pdbx_strand_id
1 'polypeptide(L)'
;MKKETKGLVTALSMASMVFLAGCVDIPRPFRHPDEATQKLSSPPPSRLVIVPATQTLLDNKGSELWRQDMVKALVSQTVPVVAREASEGDWLLAVSASITGNQVTPLYVITDPGGKERARKQGEPVAANLWSSGDPVFLDAVAQQGAVVVSGMLTGIQAQTMAQDPKSLKNRAAKVYFVGVKGAPGDGNISIARQFYKSFPDKMNIIQTTPKEADFTVSCQVSVTAGAKGTTGHPLDNVEIVWTVLNKEGKEAGKVSQLNAVAAHSLDKFWDSVATVVAEEAAGGIKQVITNNSGRNNRPLPEPNAHSPSYPSIGEEEKDRGPNDIQANSSAKNQE
;
A
#
# COMPACT_ATOMS: atom_id res chain seq x y z
N MET A 1 -44.83 54.24 56.05
CA MET A 1 -44.33 53.02 55.38
C MET A 1 -44.90 52.98 53.97
N LYS A 2 -44.06 52.55 53.02
CA LYS A 2 -44.28 52.33 51.57
C LYS A 2 -44.27 53.57 50.66
N LYS A 3 -43.28 53.50 49.75
CA LYS A 3 -42.89 54.42 48.66
C LYS A 3 -43.76 54.17 47.43
N GLU A 4 -44.03 55.23 46.68
CA GLU A 4 -44.52 55.18 45.29
C GLU A 4 -43.76 56.23 44.44
N THR A 5 -42.90 55.72 43.55
CA THR A 5 -42.85 56.00 42.09
C THR A 5 -43.01 57.42 41.57
N LYS A 6 -41.96 57.98 40.92
CA LYS A 6 -42.06 58.91 39.75
C LYS A 6 -40.81 58.93 38.86
N GLY A 7 -41.05 58.96 37.54
CA GLY A 7 -40.23 59.54 36.45
C GLY A 7 -39.19 58.60 35.84
N LEU A 8 -39.35 57.97 34.67
CA LEU A 8 -39.72 58.42 33.30
C LEU A 8 -38.70 59.38 32.63
N VAL A 9 -37.64 58.78 32.07
CA VAL A 9 -37.25 58.73 30.64
C VAL A 9 -36.99 60.05 29.88
N THR A 10 -35.69 60.20 29.48
CA THR A 10 -35.10 60.85 28.27
C THR A 10 -35.28 62.36 28.04
N ALA A 11 -34.36 63.12 27.44
CA ALA A 11 -33.09 62.88 26.73
C ALA A 11 -32.32 64.22 26.66
N LEU A 12 -30.99 64.19 26.53
CA LEU A 12 -30.28 65.23 25.78
C LEU A 12 -28.95 64.71 25.22
N SER A 13 -28.79 64.87 23.91
CA SER A 13 -27.65 64.53 23.07
C SER A 13 -26.35 65.24 23.46
N MET A 14 -25.21 64.56 23.36
CA MET A 14 -24.01 65.20 22.79
C MET A 14 -23.03 64.19 22.22
N ALA A 15 -22.54 64.51 21.02
CA ALA A 15 -21.66 63.73 20.17
C ALA A 15 -20.25 63.58 20.74
N SER A 16 -19.63 62.42 20.52
CA SER A 16 -18.20 62.38 20.23
C SER A 16 -17.82 61.15 19.42
N MET A 17 -17.18 61.44 18.30
CA MET A 17 -16.74 60.59 17.23
C MET A 17 -15.26 60.30 17.48
N VAL A 18 -14.87 59.03 17.66
CA VAL A 18 -13.48 58.60 17.51
C VAL A 18 -13.48 57.33 16.67
N PHE A 19 -12.89 57.47 15.49
CA PHE A 19 -12.81 56.48 14.44
C PHE A 19 -11.31 56.28 14.13
N LEU A 20 -10.92 55.01 14.02
CA LEU A 20 -9.69 54.44 13.44
C LEU A 20 -8.32 54.72 14.10
N ALA A 21 -7.60 53.65 14.44
CA ALA A 21 -6.61 53.04 13.53
C ALA A 21 -5.86 51.89 14.22
N GLY A 22 -6.29 50.66 13.95
CA GLY A 22 -5.53 49.44 14.27
C GLY A 22 -5.49 48.55 13.05
N CYS A 23 -4.63 48.86 12.08
CA CYS A 23 -4.29 47.92 11.02
C CYS A 23 -3.39 46.84 11.65
N VAL A 24 -4.01 45.76 12.13
CA VAL A 24 -3.29 44.52 12.44
C VAL A 24 -2.90 43.90 11.11
N ASP A 25 -1.61 43.83 10.83
CA ASP A 25 -1.07 43.12 9.68
C ASP A 25 -1.22 41.63 9.93
N ILE A 26 -2.35 41.08 9.50
CA ILE A 26 -2.64 39.65 9.52
C ILE A 26 -1.64 38.98 8.56
N PRO A 27 -0.84 38.00 9.01
CA PRO A 27 0.03 37.24 8.12
C PRO A 27 -0.85 36.60 7.04
N ARG A 28 -0.70 37.05 5.79
CA ARG A 28 -1.44 36.50 4.65
C ARG A 28 -0.85 35.12 4.33
N PRO A 29 -1.52 34.00 4.64
CA PRO A 29 -0.91 32.67 4.50
C PRO A 29 -0.83 32.19 3.04
N PHE A 30 -1.33 32.98 2.09
CA PHE A 30 -1.52 32.58 0.68
C PHE A 30 -1.01 33.63 -0.31
N ARG A 31 0.06 34.37 0.02
CA ARG A 31 0.77 35.16 -1.00
C ARG A 31 1.29 34.20 -2.08
N HIS A 32 1.09 34.56 -3.36
CA HIS A 32 1.50 33.72 -4.48
C HIS A 32 2.97 33.30 -4.31
N PRO A 33 3.27 32.00 -4.44
CA PRO A 33 4.61 31.50 -4.22
C PRO A 33 5.59 32.06 -5.25
N ASP A 34 6.73 32.58 -4.79
CA ASP A 34 7.89 32.89 -5.63
C ASP A 34 8.33 31.62 -6.42
N GLU A 35 9.05 31.77 -7.53
CA GLU A 35 9.48 30.64 -8.40
C GLU A 35 10.13 29.45 -7.64
N ALA A 36 10.71 29.70 -6.45
CA ALA A 36 11.26 28.66 -5.58
C ALA A 36 10.22 27.68 -4.99
N THR A 37 8.95 28.07 -4.95
CA THR A 37 7.84 27.29 -4.37
C THR A 37 7.05 26.49 -5.41
N GLN A 38 7.29 26.69 -6.71
CA GLN A 38 6.82 25.76 -7.76
C GLN A 38 7.45 24.37 -7.66
N LYS A 39 8.55 24.21 -6.89
CA LYS A 39 9.13 22.91 -6.56
C LYS A 39 8.37 22.12 -5.48
N LEU A 40 7.26 22.64 -4.95
CA LEU A 40 6.39 21.90 -4.01
C LEU A 40 5.34 21.02 -4.68
N SER A 41 5.25 21.00 -6.02
CA SER A 41 4.58 19.90 -6.70
C SER A 41 5.49 18.67 -6.66
N SER A 42 5.60 18.04 -5.50
CA SER A 42 5.88 16.60 -5.50
C SER A 42 4.77 16.00 -6.35
N PRO A 43 5.08 15.41 -7.53
CA PRO A 43 4.04 14.82 -8.34
C PRO A 43 3.27 13.85 -7.43
N PRO A 44 1.93 13.87 -7.47
CA PRO A 44 1.15 12.93 -6.69
C PRO A 44 1.70 11.53 -6.97
N PRO A 45 1.76 10.65 -5.95
CA PRO A 45 2.26 9.30 -6.15
C PRO A 45 1.58 8.71 -7.38
N SER A 46 2.37 8.10 -8.26
CA SER A 46 1.90 7.55 -9.52
C SER A 46 0.70 6.64 -9.26
N ARG A 47 -0.48 7.11 -9.64
CA ARG A 47 -1.76 6.43 -9.43
C ARG A 47 -2.11 5.65 -10.69
N LEU A 48 -2.67 4.45 -10.53
CA LEU A 48 -3.16 3.69 -11.67
C LEU A 48 -4.45 4.32 -12.20
N VAL A 49 -4.59 4.40 -13.53
CA VAL A 49 -5.80 4.87 -14.21
C VAL A 49 -6.37 3.75 -15.04
N ILE A 50 -7.62 3.37 -14.77
CA ILE A 50 -8.37 2.45 -15.62
C ILE A 50 -9.03 3.28 -16.72
N VAL A 51 -8.54 3.10 -17.95
CA VAL A 51 -9.10 3.75 -19.12
C VAL A 51 -10.41 3.09 -19.52
N PRO A 52 -11.33 3.79 -20.22
CA PRO A 52 -12.52 3.16 -20.78
C PRO A 52 -12.13 1.95 -21.64
N ALA A 53 -12.77 0.83 -21.37
CA ALA A 53 -12.42 -0.44 -21.99
C ALA A 53 -13.31 -0.63 -23.24
N THR A 54 -12.73 -0.55 -24.44
CA THR A 54 -13.47 -0.59 -25.71
C THR A 54 -13.52 -1.98 -26.35
N GLN A 55 -12.75 -2.93 -25.82
CA GLN A 55 -12.61 -4.29 -26.38
C GLN A 55 -12.91 -5.37 -25.34
N THR A 56 -13.88 -5.14 -24.47
CA THR A 56 -14.26 -6.05 -23.36
C THR A 56 -15.25 -7.13 -23.76
N LEU A 57 -15.86 -7.05 -24.96
CA LEU A 57 -17.01 -7.87 -25.34
C LEU A 57 -18.25 -7.65 -24.45
N LEU A 58 -18.30 -6.55 -23.69
CA LEU A 58 -19.48 -6.04 -22.98
C LEU A 58 -20.08 -4.86 -23.75
N ASP A 59 -21.35 -4.56 -23.50
CA ASP A 59 -21.91 -3.28 -23.94
C ASP A 59 -21.30 -2.10 -23.14
N ASN A 60 -21.64 -0.86 -23.52
CA ASN A 60 -21.09 0.32 -22.87
C ASN A 60 -21.44 0.39 -21.37
N LYS A 61 -22.65 -0.07 -21.01
CA LYS A 61 -23.12 -0.06 -19.62
C LYS A 61 -22.38 -1.09 -18.77
N GLY A 62 -22.24 -2.32 -19.27
CA GLY A 62 -21.51 -3.39 -18.62
C GLY A 62 -20.02 -3.09 -18.50
N SER A 63 -19.41 -2.50 -19.53
CA SER A 63 -18.01 -2.05 -19.50
C SER A 63 -17.77 -0.99 -18.43
N GLU A 64 -18.69 -0.02 -18.31
CA GLU A 64 -18.61 1.02 -17.28
C GLU A 64 -18.82 0.46 -15.87
N LEU A 65 -19.79 -0.44 -15.70
CA LEU A 65 -20.06 -1.11 -14.42
C LEU A 65 -18.85 -1.92 -13.97
N TRP A 66 -18.32 -2.79 -14.83
CA TRP A 66 -17.12 -3.57 -14.55
C TRP A 66 -15.92 -2.69 -14.18
N ARG A 67 -15.76 -1.55 -14.87
CA ARG A 67 -14.69 -0.59 -14.59
C ARG A 67 -14.81 0.01 -13.19
N GLN A 68 -16.03 0.34 -12.74
CA GLN A 68 -16.29 0.81 -11.38
C GLN A 68 -16.03 -0.27 -10.33
N ASP A 69 -16.47 -1.51 -10.60
CA ASP A 69 -16.22 -2.64 -9.71
C ASP A 69 -14.73 -2.96 -9.60
N MET A 70 -13.96 -2.82 -10.68
CA MET A 70 -12.51 -2.98 -10.66
C MET A 70 -11.83 -1.91 -9.82
N VAL A 71 -12.26 -0.64 -9.93
CA VAL A 71 -11.77 0.43 -9.05
C VAL A 71 -12.05 0.08 -7.59
N LYS A 72 -13.29 -0.29 -7.27
CA LYS A 72 -13.70 -0.68 -5.92
C LYS A 72 -12.83 -1.81 -5.39
N ALA A 73 -12.65 -2.87 -6.17
CA ALA A 73 -11.86 -4.03 -5.79
C ALA A 73 -10.37 -3.70 -5.55
N LEU A 74 -9.75 -2.90 -6.42
CA LEU A 74 -8.35 -2.47 -6.27
C LEU A 74 -8.16 -1.53 -5.08
N VAL A 75 -9.07 -0.59 -4.85
CA VAL A 75 -9.04 0.29 -3.67
C VAL A 75 -9.20 -0.51 -2.37
N SER A 76 -10.07 -1.53 -2.35
CA SER A 76 -10.18 -2.47 -1.22
C SER A 76 -8.90 -3.26 -0.97
N GLN A 77 -8.05 -3.42 -1.98
CA GLN A 77 -6.70 -4.00 -1.87
C GLN A 77 -5.61 -2.94 -1.64
N THR A 78 -5.97 -1.72 -1.26
CA THR A 78 -5.07 -0.58 -1.01
C THR A 78 -4.28 -0.10 -2.23
N VAL A 79 -4.69 -0.49 -3.44
CA VAL A 79 -4.10 0.01 -4.68
C VAL A 79 -4.76 1.36 -5.02
N PRO A 80 -4.01 2.47 -5.05
CA PRO A 80 -4.57 3.76 -5.44
C PRO A 80 -4.89 3.74 -6.94
N VAL A 81 -6.18 3.74 -7.27
CA VAL A 81 -6.67 3.69 -8.64
C VAL A 81 -7.85 4.62 -8.84
N VAL A 82 -8.00 5.15 -10.05
CA VAL A 82 -9.21 5.86 -10.50
C VAL A 82 -9.59 5.40 -11.89
N ALA A 83 -10.86 5.58 -12.24
CA ALA A 83 -11.32 5.34 -13.60
C ALA A 83 -11.60 6.68 -14.30
N ARG A 84 -10.88 6.96 -15.39
CA ARG A 84 -11.02 8.17 -16.22
C ARG A 84 -10.27 7.99 -17.54
N GLU A 85 -10.38 8.99 -18.41
CA GLU A 85 -9.52 9.10 -19.59
C GLU A 85 -8.04 9.22 -19.23
N ALA A 86 -7.18 8.74 -20.13
CA ALA A 86 -5.73 8.84 -19.97
C ALA A 86 -5.26 10.30 -20.01
N SER A 87 -4.22 10.61 -19.26
CA SER A 87 -3.50 11.89 -19.32
C SER A 87 -2.00 11.63 -19.29
N GLU A 88 -1.23 12.61 -19.75
CA GLU A 88 0.23 12.55 -19.68
C GLU A 88 0.69 12.35 -18.23
N GLY A 89 1.64 11.45 -18.00
CA GLY A 89 2.13 11.13 -16.65
C GLY A 89 1.42 9.96 -15.97
N ASP A 90 0.35 9.41 -16.55
CA ASP A 90 -0.42 8.33 -15.93
C ASP A 90 0.20 6.94 -16.12
N TRP A 91 0.04 6.11 -15.09
CA TRP A 91 0.09 4.66 -15.27
C TRP A 91 -1.27 4.18 -15.72
N LEU A 92 -1.33 3.46 -16.83
CA LEU A 92 -2.59 3.03 -17.43
C LEU A 92 -2.81 1.54 -17.21
N LEU A 93 -4.04 1.18 -16.83
CA LEU A 93 -4.57 -0.17 -16.92
C LEU A 93 -5.55 -0.23 -18.09
N ALA A 94 -5.14 -0.88 -19.17
CA ALA A 94 -6.01 -1.21 -20.29
C ALA A 94 -6.57 -2.62 -20.11
N VAL A 95 -7.83 -2.79 -20.50
CA VAL A 95 -8.56 -4.04 -20.35
C VAL A 95 -9.20 -4.36 -21.68
N SER A 96 -8.94 -5.57 -22.14
CA SER A 96 -9.60 -6.18 -23.29
C SER A 96 -10.08 -7.57 -22.90
N ALA A 97 -10.83 -8.22 -23.76
CA ALA A 97 -11.23 -9.60 -23.58
C ALA A 97 -11.21 -10.32 -24.93
N SER A 98 -10.85 -11.59 -24.90
CA SER A 98 -10.91 -12.48 -26.05
C SER A 98 -11.93 -13.58 -25.80
N ILE A 99 -12.61 -14.03 -26.85
CA ILE A 99 -13.54 -15.15 -26.77
C ILE A 99 -12.91 -16.37 -27.44
N THR A 100 -12.98 -17.53 -26.80
CA THR A 100 -12.57 -18.81 -27.38
C THR A 100 -13.60 -19.86 -26.98
N GLY A 101 -14.30 -20.40 -27.97
CA GLY A 101 -15.46 -21.27 -27.72
C GLY A 101 -16.53 -20.53 -26.93
N ASN A 102 -16.93 -21.09 -25.78
CA ASN A 102 -17.93 -20.49 -24.88
C ASN A 102 -17.30 -19.78 -23.66
N GLN A 103 -16.03 -19.38 -23.76
CA GLN A 103 -15.31 -18.70 -22.69
C GLN A 103 -14.80 -17.34 -23.14
N VAL A 104 -14.95 -16.34 -22.28
CA VAL A 104 -14.34 -15.02 -22.42
C VAL A 104 -13.17 -14.93 -21.44
N THR A 105 -12.01 -14.52 -21.91
CA THR A 105 -10.81 -14.35 -21.08
C THR A 105 -10.40 -12.88 -21.09
N PRO A 106 -10.51 -12.17 -19.95
CA PRO A 106 -10.01 -10.81 -19.81
C PRO A 106 -8.49 -10.75 -19.95
N LEU A 107 -7.98 -9.66 -20.50
CA LEU A 107 -6.56 -9.37 -20.66
C LEU A 107 -6.26 -8.01 -20.06
N TYR A 108 -5.35 -8.00 -19.10
CA TYR A 108 -4.89 -6.81 -18.40
C TYR A 108 -3.52 -6.39 -18.92
N VAL A 109 -3.37 -5.10 -19.24
CA VAL A 109 -2.11 -4.51 -19.67
C VAL A 109 -1.82 -3.26 -18.83
N ILE A 110 -0.64 -3.21 -18.22
CA ILE A 110 -0.16 -2.05 -17.46
C ILE A 110 0.90 -1.32 -18.28
N THR A 111 0.67 -0.04 -18.53
CA THR A 111 1.58 0.83 -19.28
C THR A 111 2.10 1.94 -18.37
N ASP A 112 3.39 2.23 -18.45
CA ASP A 112 3.99 3.34 -17.70
C ASP A 112 3.74 4.70 -18.36
N PRO A 113 4.06 5.82 -17.67
CA PRO A 113 3.87 7.16 -18.20
C PRO A 113 4.64 7.46 -19.49
N GLY A 114 5.68 6.69 -19.80
CA GLY A 114 6.43 6.79 -21.05
C GLY A 114 5.81 6.02 -22.21
N GLY A 115 4.63 5.41 -22.01
CA GLY A 115 3.94 4.61 -23.02
C GLY A 115 4.47 3.19 -23.16
N LYS A 116 5.38 2.74 -22.28
CA LYS A 116 5.95 1.39 -22.35
C LYS A 116 5.08 0.39 -21.60
N GLU A 117 4.74 -0.72 -22.24
CA GLU A 117 4.11 -1.87 -21.58
C GLU A 117 5.06 -2.44 -20.52
N ARG A 118 4.57 -2.48 -19.27
CA ARG A 118 5.31 -2.99 -18.11
C ARG A 118 4.87 -4.38 -17.70
N ALA A 119 3.62 -4.73 -17.99
CA ALA A 119 3.08 -6.04 -17.68
C ALA A 119 1.87 -6.34 -18.54
N ARG A 120 1.70 -7.62 -18.86
CA ARG A 120 0.52 -8.17 -19.53
C ARG A 120 0.17 -9.51 -18.89
N LYS A 121 -1.11 -9.72 -18.59
CA LYS A 121 -1.58 -10.98 -18.02
C LYS A 121 -3.05 -11.23 -18.31
N GLN A 122 -3.38 -12.47 -18.63
CA GLN A 122 -4.76 -12.92 -18.75
C GLN A 122 -5.38 -13.12 -17.36
N GLY A 123 -6.67 -12.83 -17.24
CA GLY A 123 -7.50 -13.23 -16.11
C GLY A 123 -7.97 -14.67 -16.26
N GLU A 124 -8.81 -15.10 -15.32
CA GLU A 124 -9.46 -16.40 -15.40
C GLU A 124 -10.53 -16.39 -16.52
N PRO A 125 -10.62 -17.45 -17.34
CA PRO A 125 -11.69 -17.60 -18.32
C PRO A 125 -13.06 -17.70 -17.63
N VAL A 126 -14.04 -16.97 -18.15
CA VAL A 126 -15.42 -16.93 -17.65
C VAL A 126 -16.41 -17.35 -18.72
N ALA A 127 -17.58 -17.86 -18.35
CA ALA A 127 -18.59 -18.28 -19.31
C ALA A 127 -19.11 -17.09 -20.14
N ALA A 128 -19.10 -17.22 -21.47
CA ALA A 128 -19.42 -16.12 -22.38
C ALA A 128 -20.84 -15.58 -22.20
N ASN A 129 -21.81 -16.47 -21.94
CA ASN A 129 -23.20 -16.10 -21.68
C ASN A 129 -23.37 -15.25 -20.41
N LEU A 130 -22.63 -15.57 -19.34
CA LEU A 130 -22.64 -14.81 -18.09
C LEU A 130 -21.88 -13.50 -18.21
N TRP A 131 -20.81 -13.47 -19.01
CA TRP A 131 -20.10 -12.23 -19.33
C TRP A 131 -21.01 -11.28 -20.11
N SER A 132 -21.61 -11.75 -21.21
CA SER A 132 -22.48 -10.94 -22.07
C SER A 132 -23.78 -10.49 -21.41
N SER A 133 -24.24 -11.16 -20.34
CA SER A 133 -25.46 -10.76 -19.64
C SER A 133 -25.30 -9.42 -18.91
N GLY A 134 -24.06 -9.01 -18.61
CA GLY A 134 -23.77 -7.79 -17.87
C GLY A 134 -24.34 -7.80 -16.45
N ASP A 135 -24.55 -8.99 -15.87
CA ASP A 135 -25.10 -9.12 -14.51
C ASP A 135 -24.17 -8.43 -13.48
N PRO A 136 -24.68 -7.49 -12.67
CA PRO A 136 -23.84 -6.73 -11.74
C PRO A 136 -23.10 -7.57 -10.71
N VAL A 137 -23.72 -8.64 -10.20
CA VAL A 137 -23.12 -9.48 -9.16
C VAL A 137 -21.97 -10.30 -9.77
N PHE A 138 -22.20 -10.81 -10.97
CA PHE A 138 -21.17 -11.53 -11.72
C PHE A 138 -20.00 -10.63 -12.09
N LEU A 139 -20.26 -9.43 -12.63
CA LEU A 139 -19.20 -8.49 -13.02
C LEU A 139 -18.36 -8.02 -11.82
N ASP A 140 -18.97 -7.77 -10.65
CA ASP A 140 -18.24 -7.46 -9.42
C ASP A 140 -17.33 -8.63 -9.01
N ALA A 141 -17.82 -9.87 -9.08
CA ALA A 141 -17.00 -11.05 -8.79
C ALA A 141 -15.79 -11.21 -9.76
N VAL A 142 -16.00 -10.99 -11.06
CA VAL A 142 -14.91 -11.04 -12.05
C VAL A 142 -13.93 -9.87 -11.83
N ALA A 143 -14.41 -8.69 -11.49
CA ALA A 143 -13.57 -7.55 -11.15
C ALA A 143 -12.72 -7.81 -9.90
N GLN A 144 -13.28 -8.46 -8.86
CA GLN A 144 -12.52 -8.86 -7.67
C GLN A 144 -11.37 -9.82 -8.02
N GLN A 145 -11.62 -10.81 -8.88
CA GLN A 145 -10.58 -11.73 -9.35
C GLN A 145 -9.51 -11.00 -10.18
N GLY A 146 -9.93 -10.14 -11.12
CA GLY A 146 -9.02 -9.33 -11.92
C GLY A 146 -8.17 -8.38 -11.08
N ALA A 147 -8.71 -7.82 -10.00
CA ALA A 147 -7.96 -6.97 -9.08
C ALA A 147 -6.80 -7.73 -8.42
N VAL A 148 -6.99 -9.00 -8.05
CA VAL A 148 -5.89 -9.85 -7.54
C VAL A 148 -4.78 -10.02 -8.61
N VAL A 149 -5.17 -10.24 -9.87
CA VAL A 149 -4.23 -10.36 -10.99
C VAL A 149 -3.43 -9.08 -11.18
N VAL A 150 -4.10 -7.93 -11.23
CA VAL A 150 -3.49 -6.60 -11.42
C VAL A 150 -2.58 -6.23 -10.25
N SER A 151 -3.00 -6.45 -9.01
CA SER A 151 -2.16 -6.23 -7.82
C SER A 151 -0.89 -7.08 -7.85
N GLY A 152 -0.98 -8.33 -8.32
CA GLY A 152 0.18 -9.18 -8.55
C GLY A 152 1.12 -8.65 -9.64
N MET A 153 0.58 -8.10 -10.73
CA MET A 153 1.38 -7.46 -11.78
C MET A 153 2.13 -6.23 -11.26
N LEU A 154 1.46 -5.34 -10.52
CA LEU A 154 2.08 -4.17 -9.89
C LEU A 154 3.22 -4.56 -8.93
N THR A 155 2.97 -5.59 -8.11
CA THR A 155 3.98 -6.16 -7.20
C THR A 155 5.20 -6.67 -7.98
N GLY A 156 4.98 -7.35 -9.11
CA GLY A 156 6.05 -7.83 -9.98
C GLY A 156 6.83 -6.72 -10.70
N ILE A 157 6.16 -5.65 -11.12
CA ILE A 157 6.79 -4.45 -11.71
C ILE A 157 7.69 -3.77 -10.68
N GLN A 158 7.20 -3.61 -9.44
CA GLN A 158 7.99 -3.06 -8.34
C GLN A 158 9.22 -3.92 -8.07
N ALA A 159 9.06 -5.24 -8.01
CA ALA A 159 10.15 -6.18 -7.80
C ALA A 159 11.23 -6.14 -8.90
N GLN A 160 10.83 -5.96 -10.16
CA GLN A 160 11.76 -5.78 -11.28
C GLN A 160 12.52 -4.46 -11.16
N THR A 161 11.80 -3.38 -10.85
CA THR A 161 12.39 -2.05 -10.64
C THR A 161 13.42 -2.08 -9.51
N MET A 162 13.07 -2.70 -8.38
CA MET A 162 13.99 -2.89 -7.26
C MET A 162 15.19 -3.76 -7.62
N ALA A 163 15.01 -4.81 -8.43
CA ALA A 163 16.13 -5.65 -8.84
C ALA A 163 17.16 -4.89 -9.68
N GLN A 164 16.70 -3.95 -10.51
CA GLN A 164 17.56 -3.13 -11.37
C GLN A 164 18.22 -1.95 -10.65
N ASP A 165 17.63 -1.45 -9.55
CA ASP A 165 18.20 -0.35 -8.77
C ASP A 165 19.27 -0.84 -7.76
N PRO A 166 20.56 -0.49 -7.94
CA PRO A 166 21.63 -0.90 -7.02
C PRO A 166 21.44 -0.39 -5.58
N LYS A 167 20.66 0.68 -5.38
CA LYS A 167 20.41 1.28 -4.05
C LYS A 167 19.19 0.69 -3.36
N SER A 168 18.44 -0.21 -4.00
CA SER A 168 17.23 -0.80 -3.45
C SER A 168 17.53 -1.75 -2.29
N LEU A 169 16.53 -1.96 -1.41
CA LEU A 169 16.61 -2.94 -0.31
C LEU A 169 16.71 -4.41 -0.77
N LYS A 170 16.65 -4.67 -2.07
CA LYS A 170 16.91 -5.98 -2.69
C LYS A 170 18.41 -6.21 -2.92
N ASN A 171 19.16 -5.14 -3.18
CA ASN A 171 20.57 -5.19 -3.57
C ASN A 171 21.55 -4.73 -2.46
N ARG A 172 21.02 -4.32 -1.30
CA ARG A 172 21.82 -3.97 -0.11
C ARG A 172 21.11 -4.33 1.19
N ALA A 173 21.87 -4.37 2.28
CA ALA A 173 21.32 -4.48 3.62
C ALA A 173 20.45 -3.27 3.99
N ALA A 174 19.40 -3.52 4.79
CA ALA A 174 18.61 -2.46 5.42
C ALA A 174 19.42 -1.81 6.55
N LYS A 175 19.41 -0.48 6.58
CA LYS A 175 19.99 0.32 7.67
C LYS A 175 18.93 0.54 8.74
N VAL A 176 19.16 0.01 9.93
CA VAL A 176 18.20 0.06 11.04
C VAL A 176 18.74 0.95 12.14
N TYR A 177 18.06 2.07 12.37
CA TYR A 177 18.36 2.93 13.51
C TYR A 177 17.70 2.38 14.77
N PHE A 178 18.50 2.05 15.78
CA PHE A 178 17.97 1.61 17.07
C PHE A 178 18.01 2.74 18.09
N VAL A 179 16.81 3.17 18.50
CA VAL A 179 16.60 4.25 19.47
C VAL A 179 17.04 3.85 20.87
N GLY A 180 16.97 2.55 21.18
CA GLY A 180 17.26 1.99 22.50
C GLY A 180 16.01 1.44 23.19
N VAL A 181 16.20 1.14 24.48
CA VAL A 181 15.20 0.53 25.37
C VAL A 181 14.84 1.51 26.47
N LYS A 182 13.55 1.61 26.80
CA LYS A 182 13.06 2.45 27.90
C LYS A 182 12.13 1.66 28.82
N GLY A 183 12.10 2.05 30.09
CA GLY A 183 11.16 1.56 31.09
C GLY A 183 11.53 0.26 31.81
N ALA A 184 12.63 -0.39 31.44
CA ALA A 184 13.07 -1.59 32.16
C ALA A 184 13.67 -1.22 33.53
N PRO A 185 13.32 -1.92 34.62
CA PRO A 185 13.96 -1.78 35.92
C PRO A 185 15.43 -2.25 35.91
N GLY A 186 16.15 -1.92 36.99
CA GLY A 186 17.55 -2.31 37.15
C GLY A 186 18.43 -1.86 35.98
N ASP A 187 19.25 -2.78 35.48
CA ASP A 187 20.11 -2.58 34.31
C ASP A 187 19.43 -2.92 32.96
N GLY A 188 18.14 -3.25 32.96
CA GLY A 188 17.45 -3.87 31.82
C GLY A 188 17.52 -3.08 30.53
N ASN A 189 17.45 -1.74 30.59
CA ASN A 189 17.54 -0.90 29.39
C ASN A 189 18.88 -1.11 28.66
N ILE A 190 19.97 -1.17 29.43
CA ILE A 190 21.33 -1.34 28.92
C ILE A 190 21.56 -2.80 28.50
N SER A 191 21.12 -3.74 29.32
CA SER A 191 21.33 -5.16 29.10
C SER A 191 20.56 -5.67 27.87
N ILE A 192 19.29 -5.32 27.71
CA ILE A 192 18.51 -5.64 26.49
C ILE A 192 19.12 -4.95 25.27
N ALA A 193 19.45 -3.65 25.36
CA ALA A 193 20.00 -2.92 24.23
C ALA A 193 21.31 -3.55 23.72
N ARG A 194 22.22 -3.90 24.64
CA ARG A 194 23.48 -4.57 24.32
C ARG A 194 23.26 -5.90 23.62
N GLN A 195 22.34 -6.73 24.13
CA GLN A 195 22.05 -8.01 23.51
C GLN A 195 21.39 -7.85 22.14
N PHE A 196 20.52 -6.85 21.97
CA PHE A 196 19.91 -6.57 20.67
C PHE A 196 20.94 -6.13 19.63
N TYR A 197 21.91 -5.27 20.01
CA TYR A 197 23.04 -4.92 19.13
C TYR A 197 23.84 -6.14 18.66
N LYS A 198 23.88 -7.21 19.47
CA LYS A 198 24.58 -8.45 19.16
C LYS A 198 23.73 -9.41 18.32
N SER A 199 22.45 -9.57 18.64
CA SER A 199 21.55 -10.57 18.01
C SER A 199 20.93 -10.10 16.69
N PHE A 200 20.77 -8.79 16.52
CA PHE A 200 20.05 -8.23 15.38
C PHE A 200 20.80 -8.25 14.05
N PRO A 201 22.08 -7.86 13.94
CA PRO A 201 22.72 -7.75 12.63
C PRO A 201 22.84 -9.08 11.89
N ASP A 202 22.67 -9.05 10.57
CA ASP A 202 22.92 -10.17 9.66
C ASP A 202 23.32 -9.65 8.27
N LYS A 203 23.37 -10.52 7.26
CA LYS A 203 23.73 -10.13 5.88
C LYS A 203 22.74 -9.11 5.26
N MET A 204 21.49 -9.10 5.73
CA MET A 204 20.39 -8.35 5.14
C MET A 204 20.01 -7.12 5.96
N ASN A 205 20.49 -7.00 7.20
CA ASN A 205 20.12 -5.95 8.13
C ASN A 205 21.35 -5.53 8.95
N ILE A 206 21.66 -4.23 8.91
CA ILE A 206 22.69 -3.63 9.76
C ILE A 206 22.04 -2.69 10.75
N ILE A 207 22.62 -2.62 11.95
CA ILE A 207 22.16 -1.73 13.01
C ILE A 207 23.08 -0.51 13.11
N GLN A 208 22.50 0.66 13.38
CA GLN A 208 23.23 1.91 13.56
C GLN A 208 22.65 2.72 14.72
N THR A 209 23.48 3.58 15.29
CA THR A 209 23.16 4.45 16.43
C THR A 209 22.72 5.85 16.02
N THR A 210 22.63 6.12 14.71
CA THR A 210 22.19 7.42 14.17
C THR A 210 20.99 7.23 13.26
N PRO A 211 20.06 8.19 13.19
CA PRO A 211 18.91 8.12 12.28
C PRO A 211 19.28 8.36 10.81
N LYS A 212 20.52 8.78 10.52
CA LYS A 212 20.92 9.21 9.18
C LYS A 212 20.83 8.04 8.19
N GLU A 213 20.05 8.25 7.12
CA GLU A 213 19.80 7.25 6.07
C GLU A 213 19.23 5.92 6.58
N ALA A 214 18.56 5.92 7.73
CA ALA A 214 17.87 4.73 8.21
C ALA A 214 16.69 4.39 7.29
N ASP A 215 16.58 3.12 6.93
CA ASP A 215 15.40 2.58 6.24
C ASP A 215 14.29 2.22 7.23
N PHE A 216 14.69 1.85 8.46
CA PHE A 216 13.78 1.52 9.55
C PHE A 216 14.29 2.10 10.87
N THR A 217 13.36 2.45 11.74
CA THR A 217 13.64 2.85 13.13
C THR A 217 13.02 1.85 14.08
N VAL A 218 13.79 1.40 15.06
CA VAL A 218 13.36 0.43 16.08
C VAL A 218 13.46 1.07 17.46
N SER A 219 12.41 0.93 18.26
CA SER A 219 12.38 1.34 19.66
C SER A 219 11.76 0.25 20.54
N CYS A 220 12.23 0.12 21.77
CA CYS A 220 11.68 -0.82 22.75
C CYS A 220 11.14 -0.09 23.98
N GLN A 221 9.93 -0.46 24.40
CA GLN A 221 9.31 -0.05 25.64
C GLN A 221 9.09 -1.28 26.53
N VAL A 222 9.52 -1.19 27.78
CA VAL A 222 9.30 -2.20 28.81
C VAL A 222 8.39 -1.62 29.88
N SER A 223 7.45 -2.42 30.36
CA SER A 223 6.57 -2.14 31.49
C SER A 223 6.54 -3.34 32.42
N VAL A 224 6.61 -3.08 33.73
CA VAL A 224 6.49 -4.11 34.78
C VAL A 224 5.33 -3.73 35.67
N THR A 225 4.42 -4.67 35.91
CA THR A 225 3.25 -4.50 36.77
C THR A 225 3.12 -5.68 37.70
N ALA A 226 2.55 -5.47 38.89
CA ALA A 226 2.30 -6.57 39.82
C ALA A 226 1.29 -7.56 39.20
N GLY A 227 1.67 -8.83 39.19
CA GLY A 227 0.84 -9.94 38.73
C GLY A 227 0.10 -10.65 39.88
N ALA A 228 -0.78 -11.58 39.51
CA ALA A 228 -1.42 -12.45 40.49
C ALA A 228 -0.38 -13.39 41.13
N LYS A 229 -0.65 -13.90 42.34
CA LYS A 229 0.19 -14.92 42.96
C LYS A 229 0.25 -16.16 42.07
N GLY A 230 1.46 -16.71 41.89
CA GLY A 230 1.68 -17.93 41.11
C GLY A 230 1.07 -19.15 41.80
N THR A 231 1.15 -20.30 41.12
CA THR A 231 0.65 -21.60 41.62
C THR A 231 1.33 -22.07 42.91
N THR A 232 2.51 -21.53 43.22
CA THR A 232 3.28 -21.75 44.45
C THR A 232 2.97 -20.73 45.56
N GLY A 233 2.05 -19.79 45.32
CA GLY A 233 1.66 -18.74 46.28
C GLY A 233 2.60 -17.54 46.37
N HIS A 234 3.73 -17.56 45.67
CA HIS A 234 4.66 -16.42 45.59
C HIS A 234 4.14 -15.32 44.65
N PRO A 235 4.36 -14.03 44.97
CA PRO A 235 3.99 -12.92 44.09
C PRO A 235 4.77 -12.99 42.78
N LEU A 236 4.10 -12.63 41.68
CA LEU A 236 4.68 -12.53 40.35
C LEU A 236 4.61 -11.09 39.86
N ASP A 237 5.53 -10.72 38.96
CA ASP A 237 5.45 -9.51 38.16
C ASP A 237 5.15 -9.88 36.71
N ASN A 238 4.26 -9.12 36.07
CA ASN A 238 4.00 -9.18 34.64
C ASN A 238 4.92 -8.18 33.93
N VAL A 239 5.77 -8.70 33.05
CA VAL A 239 6.70 -7.94 32.24
C VAL A 239 6.18 -7.91 30.81
N GLU A 240 5.81 -6.74 30.33
CA GLU A 240 5.45 -6.51 28.94
C GLU A 240 6.60 -5.77 28.23
N ILE A 241 6.97 -6.28 27.06
CA ILE A 241 8.05 -5.73 26.23
C ILE A 241 7.49 -5.52 24.83
N VAL A 242 7.48 -4.27 24.40
CA VAL A 242 6.92 -3.83 23.12
C VAL A 242 8.02 -3.22 22.27
N TRP A 243 8.27 -3.83 21.12
CA TRP A 243 9.15 -3.31 20.07
C TRP A 243 8.31 -2.73 18.95
N THR A 244 8.60 -1.48 18.58
CA THR A 244 7.95 -0.80 17.46
C THR A 244 8.95 -0.62 16.33
N VAL A 245 8.54 -0.96 15.11
CA VAL A 245 9.31 -0.76 13.89
C VAL A 245 8.60 0.29 13.05
N LEU A 246 9.27 1.40 12.77
CA LEU A 246 8.82 2.43 11.85
C LEU A 246 9.58 2.33 10.54
N ASN A 247 8.91 2.61 9.42
CA ASN A 247 9.53 2.74 8.11
C ASN A 247 10.25 4.10 7.99
N LYS A 248 10.87 4.35 6.84
CA LYS A 248 11.60 5.59 6.54
C LYS A 248 10.73 6.85 6.61
N GLU A 249 9.42 6.73 6.36
CA GLU A 249 8.44 7.81 6.45
C GLU A 249 7.90 8.03 7.87
N GLY A 250 8.35 7.23 8.85
CA GLY A 250 7.88 7.29 10.24
C GLY A 250 6.56 6.58 10.49
N LYS A 251 6.00 5.87 9.50
CA LYS A 251 4.79 5.06 9.65
C LYS A 251 5.14 3.72 10.30
N GLU A 252 4.26 3.20 11.14
CA GLU A 252 4.41 1.87 11.72
C GLU A 252 4.43 0.78 10.64
N ALA A 253 5.54 0.05 10.58
CA ALA A 253 5.73 -1.13 9.73
C ALA A 253 5.33 -2.42 10.47
N GLY A 254 5.39 -2.41 11.80
CA GLY A 254 4.91 -3.49 12.66
C GLY A 254 5.36 -3.35 14.12
N LYS A 255 4.83 -4.25 14.95
CA LYS A 255 5.13 -4.35 16.38
C LYS A 255 5.41 -5.81 16.77
N VAL A 256 6.35 -6.00 17.70
CA VAL A 256 6.64 -7.29 18.33
C VAL A 256 6.44 -7.13 19.83
N SER A 257 5.54 -7.92 20.42
CA SER A 257 5.23 -7.85 21.85
C SER A 257 5.49 -9.19 22.53
N GLN A 258 6.11 -9.13 23.71
CA GLN A 258 6.33 -10.27 24.60
C GLN A 258 5.69 -9.95 25.95
N LEU A 259 4.99 -10.92 26.53
CA LEU A 259 4.39 -10.82 27.85
C LEU A 259 4.81 -12.03 28.66
N ASN A 260 5.52 -11.81 29.76
CA ASN A 260 6.04 -12.86 30.61
C ASN A 260 5.70 -12.59 32.08
N ALA A 261 5.41 -13.64 32.84
CA ALA A 261 5.31 -13.58 34.29
C ALA A 261 6.61 -14.07 34.92
N VAL A 262 7.20 -13.26 35.81
CA VAL A 262 8.44 -13.56 36.52
C VAL A 262 8.25 -13.49 38.03
N ALA A 263 9.15 -14.07 38.80
CA ALA A 263 9.13 -13.89 40.24
C ALA A 263 9.23 -12.38 40.58
N ALA A 264 8.41 -11.90 41.50
CA ALA A 264 8.39 -10.47 41.82
C ALA A 264 9.78 -9.97 42.24
N HIS A 265 10.13 -8.76 41.80
CA HIS A 265 11.42 -8.10 42.07
C HIS A 265 12.67 -8.80 41.51
N SER A 266 12.52 -9.90 40.76
CA SER A 266 13.66 -10.65 40.20
C SER A 266 14.47 -9.85 39.18
N LEU A 267 13.88 -8.82 38.57
CA LEU A 267 14.47 -7.99 37.53
C LEU A 267 14.84 -6.57 38.02
N ASP A 268 14.78 -6.32 39.33
CA ASP A 268 15.04 -5.00 39.91
C ASP A 268 16.51 -4.57 39.82
N LYS A 269 17.42 -5.52 39.61
CA LYS A 269 18.87 -5.28 39.54
C LYS A 269 19.47 -5.70 38.21
N PHE A 270 19.53 -7.01 37.95
CA PHE A 270 20.26 -7.57 36.81
C PHE A 270 19.35 -8.39 35.90
N TRP A 271 19.42 -8.11 34.60
CA TRP A 271 18.65 -8.80 33.57
C TRP A 271 19.42 -9.93 32.88
N ASP A 272 20.74 -10.02 33.06
CA ASP A 272 21.64 -11.11 32.65
C ASP A 272 21.14 -11.98 31.45
N SER A 273 20.76 -13.23 31.72
CA SER A 273 20.31 -14.20 30.70
C SER A 273 18.93 -13.86 30.13
N VAL A 274 18.06 -13.20 30.90
CA VAL A 274 16.73 -12.76 30.44
C VAL A 274 16.86 -11.76 29.30
N ALA A 275 17.79 -10.81 29.40
CA ALA A 275 18.05 -9.85 28.34
C ALA A 275 18.48 -10.52 27.02
N THR A 276 19.19 -11.65 27.10
CA THR A 276 19.63 -12.40 25.91
C THR A 276 18.43 -13.01 25.20
N VAL A 277 17.56 -13.72 25.93
CA VAL A 277 16.36 -14.36 25.36
C VAL A 277 15.42 -13.31 24.76
N VAL A 278 15.12 -12.23 25.51
CA VAL A 278 14.26 -11.13 25.04
C VAL A 278 14.79 -10.54 23.73
N ALA A 279 16.08 -10.25 23.66
CA ALA A 279 16.70 -9.63 22.50
C ALA A 279 16.81 -10.57 21.29
N GLU A 280 17.02 -11.87 21.49
CA GLU A 280 17.08 -12.86 20.40
C GLU A 280 15.71 -13.08 19.77
N GLU A 281 14.67 -13.27 20.58
CA GLU A 281 13.30 -13.39 20.11
C GLU A 281 12.84 -12.13 19.37
N ALA A 282 13.13 -10.95 19.94
CA ALA A 282 12.80 -9.68 19.31
C ALA A 282 13.55 -9.48 17.99
N ALA A 283 14.83 -9.84 17.91
CA ALA A 283 15.61 -9.74 16.69
C ALA A 283 15.02 -10.59 15.56
N GLY A 284 14.59 -11.82 15.85
CA GLY A 284 13.89 -12.67 14.87
C GLY A 284 12.59 -12.03 14.37
N GLY A 285 11.74 -11.57 15.29
CA GLY A 285 10.47 -10.91 14.94
C GLY A 285 10.65 -9.63 14.11
N ILE A 286 11.60 -8.77 14.50
CA ILE A 286 11.86 -7.50 13.80
C ILE A 286 12.44 -7.74 12.41
N LYS A 287 13.32 -8.74 12.24
CA LYS A 287 13.82 -9.15 10.90
C LYS A 287 12.68 -9.56 9.98
N GLN A 288 11.65 -10.25 10.50
CA GLN A 288 10.48 -10.62 9.72
C GLN A 288 9.66 -9.39 9.32
N VAL A 289 9.44 -8.45 10.24
CA VAL A 289 8.74 -7.18 9.96
C VAL A 289 9.46 -6.41 8.85
N ILE A 290 10.78 -6.25 8.95
CA ILE A 290 11.58 -5.56 7.92
C ILE A 290 11.50 -6.29 6.59
N THR A 291 11.61 -7.62 6.60
CA THR A 291 11.53 -8.43 5.39
C THR A 291 10.20 -8.22 4.67
N ASN A 292 9.09 -8.28 5.39
CA ASN A 292 7.74 -8.09 4.84
C ASN A 292 7.53 -6.66 4.29
N ASN A 293 8.14 -5.66 4.92
CA ASN A 293 7.97 -4.25 4.54
C ASN A 293 9.04 -3.72 3.58
N SER A 294 10.03 -4.52 3.21
CA SER A 294 11.14 -4.09 2.35
C SER A 294 10.91 -4.34 0.85
N GLY A 295 9.90 -5.11 0.47
CA GLY A 295 9.63 -5.53 -0.92
C GLY A 295 10.68 -6.47 -1.53
N ARG A 296 11.73 -6.84 -0.78
CA ARG A 296 12.88 -7.61 -1.30
C ARG A 296 12.53 -9.04 -1.75
N ASN A 297 11.51 -9.63 -1.13
CA ASN A 297 11.03 -10.98 -1.45
C ASN A 297 10.05 -11.02 -2.63
N ASN A 298 9.65 -9.86 -3.16
CA ASN A 298 8.73 -9.82 -4.30
C ASN A 298 9.44 -10.38 -5.54
N ARG A 299 8.76 -11.28 -6.25
CA ARG A 299 9.27 -11.91 -7.47
C ARG A 299 9.07 -10.96 -8.66
N PRO A 300 10.14 -10.62 -9.43
CA PRO A 300 10.00 -9.88 -10.68
C PRO A 300 9.08 -10.58 -11.66
N LEU A 301 8.42 -9.82 -12.53
CA LEU A 301 7.76 -10.42 -13.70
C LEU A 301 8.81 -11.10 -14.60
N PRO A 302 8.46 -12.21 -15.26
CA PRO A 302 9.28 -12.76 -16.33
C PRO A 302 9.54 -11.69 -17.40
N GLU A 303 10.72 -11.69 -18.00
CA GLU A 303 11.01 -10.84 -19.15
C GLU A 303 9.94 -11.06 -20.24
N PRO A 304 9.38 -10.01 -20.87
CA PRO A 304 8.34 -10.12 -21.90
C PRO A 304 8.66 -11.06 -23.07
N ASN A 305 9.93 -11.48 -23.23
CA ASN A 305 10.39 -12.36 -24.30
C ASN A 305 10.60 -13.82 -23.89
N ALA A 306 10.29 -14.20 -22.64
CA ALA A 306 10.30 -15.60 -22.24
C ALA A 306 8.97 -16.28 -22.61
N HIS A 307 8.82 -16.62 -23.89
CA HIS A 307 7.85 -17.59 -24.43
C HIS A 307 6.38 -17.31 -24.08
N SER A 308 5.79 -16.31 -24.72
CA SER A 308 4.36 -16.35 -25.05
C SER A 308 4.24 -16.65 -26.54
N PRO A 309 3.41 -17.63 -26.97
CA PRO A 309 3.17 -17.83 -28.40
C PRO A 309 2.60 -16.53 -28.97
N SER A 310 3.23 -16.06 -30.05
CA SER A 310 2.74 -14.94 -30.85
C SER A 310 1.32 -15.27 -31.33
N TYR A 311 0.32 -14.64 -30.72
CA TYR A 311 -1.04 -14.69 -31.27
C TYR A 311 -1.15 -13.64 -32.38
N PRO A 312 -1.68 -14.01 -33.56
CA PRO A 312 -1.79 -13.10 -34.67
C PRO A 312 -2.69 -11.92 -34.30
N SER A 313 -2.24 -10.73 -34.69
CA SER A 313 -3.07 -9.53 -34.69
C SER A 313 -4.30 -9.77 -35.54
N ILE A 314 -5.49 -9.69 -34.93
CA ILE A 314 -6.75 -9.59 -35.66
C ILE A 314 -6.81 -8.21 -36.30
N GLY A 315 -6.33 -8.14 -37.54
CA GLY A 315 -6.35 -6.90 -38.31
C GLY A 315 -5.52 -6.99 -39.59
N GLU A 316 -5.81 -7.95 -40.47
CA GLU A 316 -5.52 -7.90 -41.92
C GLU A 316 -5.98 -9.21 -42.60
N GLU A 317 -7.28 -9.50 -42.60
CA GLU A 317 -7.82 -10.52 -43.52
C GLU A 317 -9.22 -10.14 -44.01
N GLU A 318 -9.33 -8.94 -44.59
CA GLU A 318 -10.48 -8.60 -45.44
C GLU A 318 -10.05 -7.60 -46.52
N LYS A 319 -9.24 -8.06 -47.48
CA LYS A 319 -9.08 -7.30 -48.74
C LYS A 319 -8.64 -8.06 -50.00
N ASP A 320 -8.66 -9.39 -50.03
CA ASP A 320 -8.30 -10.09 -51.27
C ASP A 320 -9.09 -11.39 -51.53
N ARG A 321 -10.41 -11.30 -51.55
CA ARG A 321 -11.24 -12.31 -52.23
C ARG A 321 -12.04 -11.64 -53.33
N GLY A 322 -11.44 -11.63 -54.52
CA GLY A 322 -12.12 -11.31 -55.77
C GLY A 322 -13.21 -12.36 -56.07
N PRO A 323 -14.27 -11.98 -56.83
CA PRO A 323 -15.38 -12.87 -57.12
C PRO A 323 -15.00 -13.79 -58.29
N ASN A 324 -14.48 -14.98 -57.99
CA ASN A 324 -14.55 -16.15 -58.86
C ASN A 324 -14.12 -17.37 -58.05
N ASP A 325 -15.10 -18.24 -57.73
CA ASP A 325 -15.01 -19.68 -57.94
C ASP A 325 -16.22 -20.35 -57.28
N ILE A 326 -17.32 -20.34 -58.04
CA ILE A 326 -18.38 -21.34 -57.94
C ILE A 326 -17.92 -22.52 -58.80
N GLN A 327 -17.53 -23.66 -58.21
CA GLN A 327 -17.93 -25.02 -58.61
C GLN A 327 -17.06 -26.14 -58.00
N ALA A 328 -17.74 -27.28 -57.81
CA ALA A 328 -17.25 -28.63 -57.48
C ALA A 328 -16.83 -28.84 -56.01
N ASN A 329 -17.28 -29.86 -55.28
CA ASN A 329 -17.87 -31.13 -55.70
C ASN A 329 -18.73 -31.70 -54.56
N SER A 330 -19.98 -32.01 -54.90
CA SER A 330 -20.81 -32.99 -54.21
C SER A 330 -20.35 -34.38 -54.65
N SER A 331 -19.98 -35.27 -53.72
CA SER A 331 -20.34 -36.70 -53.72
C SER A 331 -19.50 -37.55 -52.77
N ALA A 332 -20.22 -38.37 -51.99
CA ALA A 332 -19.84 -39.68 -51.40
C ALA A 332 -18.80 -39.69 -50.26
N LYS A 333 -18.93 -40.47 -49.18
CA LYS A 333 -19.64 -41.73 -49.00
C LYS A 333 -19.73 -42.06 -47.49
N ASN A 334 -20.88 -42.57 -47.05
CA ASN A 334 -21.04 -43.34 -45.81
C ASN A 334 -20.43 -44.75 -45.95
N GLN A 335 -20.04 -45.32 -44.80
CA GLN A 335 -19.62 -46.71 -44.43
C GLN A 335 -18.28 -46.61 -43.66
N GLU A 336 -18.12 -47.05 -42.41
CA GLU A 336 -18.82 -48.04 -41.57
C GLU A 336 -19.30 -47.48 -40.22
#